data_AF-A0A969UFM0-F1
#
_entry.id   AF-A0A969UFM0-F1
#
_cell.length_a   1.000
_cell.length_b   1.000
_cell.length_c   1.000
_cell.angle_alpha   90.00
_cell.angle_beta   90.00
_cell.angle_gamma   90.00
#
_symmetry.space_group_name_H-M   'P 1'
#
loop_
_entity.id
_entity.type
_entity.pdbx_description
1 polymer ?
#
loop_
_entity_poly.entity_id
_entity_poly.type
_entity_poly.pdbx_seq_one_letter_code
_entity_poly.pdbx_strand_id
1 'polypeptide(L)'
;MNNFCKAAAVEAFKAYFTTKGQQRFGDRVNHFAPKVGVRITGIKIKDLGFRWASCGTSGVLNFHWACMMAPLKIIDYIVVHELCHLHQRNHSDRFWNEVDKVMPDYAERKEWLRKHGASLTL
;
A
#
# COMPACT_ATOMS: atom_id res chain seq x y z
N MET A 1 -17.97 -18.39 21.56
CA MET A 1 -17.88 -16.94 21.25
C MET A 1 -18.95 -16.63 20.20
N ASN A 2 -19.90 -15.74 20.47
CA ASN A 2 -21.06 -15.51 19.60
C ASN A 2 -20.65 -14.85 18.27
N ASN A 3 -21.24 -15.23 17.14
CA ASN A 3 -20.88 -14.73 15.79
C ASN A 3 -20.98 -13.20 15.70
N PHE A 4 -21.90 -12.60 16.44
CA PHE A 4 -22.06 -11.15 16.54
C PHE A 4 -20.82 -10.45 17.13
N CYS A 5 -20.23 -11.03 18.17
CA CYS A 5 -19.04 -10.47 18.84
C CYS A 5 -17.80 -10.54 17.94
N LYS A 6 -17.67 -11.62 17.15
CA LYS A 6 -16.60 -11.76 16.16
C LYS A 6 -16.71 -10.73 15.03
N ALA A 7 -17.91 -10.53 14.48
CA ALA A 7 -18.14 -9.53 13.43
C ALA A 7 -17.84 -8.10 13.91
N ALA A 8 -18.30 -7.74 15.11
CA ALA A 8 -18.02 -6.44 15.71
C ALA A 8 -16.51 -6.19 15.92
N ALA A 9 -15.75 -7.22 16.32
CA ALA A 9 -14.31 -7.11 16.48
C ALA A 9 -13.60 -6.88 15.14
N VAL A 10 -13.98 -7.61 14.08
CA VAL A 10 -13.43 -7.42 12.73
C VAL A 10 -13.64 -5.98 12.25
N GLU A 11 -14.85 -5.45 12.39
CA GLU A 11 -15.14 -4.07 11.98
C GLU A 11 -14.37 -3.04 12.81
N ALA A 12 -14.19 -3.28 14.11
CA ALA A 12 -13.35 -2.43 14.96
C ALA A 12 -11.87 -2.42 14.49
N PHE A 13 -11.31 -3.58 14.13
CA PHE A 13 -9.95 -3.65 13.60
C PHE A 13 -9.81 -2.98 12.23
N LYS A 14 -10.78 -3.16 11.32
CA LYS A 14 -10.79 -2.45 10.03
C LYS A 14 -10.84 -0.93 10.22
N ALA A 15 -11.69 -0.44 11.13
CA ALA A 15 -11.78 0.98 11.45
C ALA A 15 -10.47 1.53 12.05
N TYR A 16 -9.84 0.76 12.94
CA TYR A 16 -8.54 1.07 13.50
C TYR A 16 -7.45 1.16 12.42
N PHE A 17 -7.33 0.14 11.57
CA PHE A 17 -6.36 0.13 10.48
C PHE A 17 -6.62 1.20 9.42
N THR A 18 -7.88 1.53 9.16
CA THR A 18 -8.23 2.64 8.26
C THR A 18 -7.74 3.97 8.84
N THR A 19 -8.05 4.25 10.11
CA THR A 19 -7.66 5.49 10.79
C THR A 19 -6.14 5.61 10.92
N LYS A 20 -5.46 4.58 11.44
CA LYS A 20 -4.00 4.58 11.60
C LYS A 20 -3.27 4.48 10.27
N GLY A 21 -3.88 3.84 9.28
CA GLY A 21 -3.37 3.76 7.92
C GLY A 21 -3.29 5.14 7.27
N GLN A 22 -4.29 6.00 7.46
CA GLN A 22 -4.28 7.35 6.89
C GLN A 22 -3.02 8.11 7.31
N GLN A 23 -2.65 8.03 8.59
CA GLN A 23 -1.42 8.62 9.10
C GLN A 23 -0.18 7.92 8.53
N ARG A 24 -0.07 6.59 8.70
CA ARG A 24 1.15 5.85 8.30
C ARG A 24 1.43 5.98 6.81
N PHE A 25 0.44 5.73 5.95
CA PHE A 25 0.61 5.87 4.50
C PHE A 25 0.89 7.32 4.11
N GLY A 26 0.30 8.31 4.78
CA GLY A 26 0.62 9.72 4.58
C GLY A 26 2.10 10.01 4.84
N ASP A 27 2.63 9.57 5.97
CA ASP A 27 4.04 9.76 6.33
C ASP A 27 4.98 9.09 5.33
N ARG A 28 4.65 7.86 4.90
CA ARG A 28 5.48 7.13 3.92
C ARG A 28 5.40 7.75 2.53
N VAL A 29 4.22 8.18 2.08
CA VAL A 29 4.06 8.89 0.81
C VAL A 29 4.84 10.20 0.83
N ASN A 30 4.75 10.99 1.90
CA ASN A 30 5.52 12.24 2.05
C ASN A 30 7.03 11.99 2.01
N HIS A 31 7.49 10.85 2.54
CA HIS A 31 8.89 10.46 2.50
C HIS A 31 9.38 10.06 1.11
N PHE A 32 8.58 9.30 0.34
CA PHE A 32 9.02 8.73 -0.94
C PHE A 32 8.62 9.53 -2.17
N ALA A 33 7.53 10.31 -2.15
CA ALA A 33 7.09 11.08 -3.30
C ALA A 33 8.18 12.03 -3.85
N PRO A 34 8.95 12.77 -3.00
CA PRO A 34 10.06 13.58 -3.47
C PRO A 34 11.21 12.77 -4.07
N LYS A 35 11.45 11.55 -3.57
CA LYS A 35 12.50 10.64 -4.07
C LYS A 35 12.14 10.06 -5.44
N VAL A 36 10.87 9.76 -5.65
CA VAL A 36 10.32 9.34 -6.95
C VAL A 36 10.19 10.54 -7.90
N GLY A 37 10.06 11.76 -7.39
CA GLY A 37 9.93 12.99 -8.18
C GLY A 37 8.50 13.31 -8.62
N VAL A 38 7.50 12.90 -7.83
CA VAL A 38 6.07 13.01 -8.19
C VAL A 38 5.26 13.77 -7.14
N ARG A 39 4.06 14.21 -7.53
CA ARG A 39 3.05 14.77 -6.62
C ARG A 39 1.77 13.96 -6.74
N ILE A 40 1.18 13.61 -5.60
CA ILE A 40 -0.14 12.97 -5.51
C ILE A 40 -1.22 14.00 -5.21
N THR A 41 -2.48 13.65 -5.50
CA THR A 41 -3.64 14.49 -5.16
C THR A 41 -4.31 14.07 -3.85
N GLY A 42 -4.01 12.88 -3.35
CA GLY A 42 -4.45 12.42 -2.04
C GLY A 42 -4.23 10.93 -1.84
N ILE A 43 -4.51 10.47 -0.61
CA ILE A 43 -4.51 9.05 -0.26
C ILE A 43 -5.86 8.66 0.33
N LYS A 44 -6.25 7.40 0.12
CA LYS A 44 -7.44 6.80 0.74
C LYS A 44 -7.11 5.41 1.27
N ILE A 45 -7.54 5.12 2.50
CA ILE A 45 -7.52 3.75 3.04
C ILE A 45 -8.93 3.17 2.92
N LYS A 46 -9.06 1.99 2.30
CA LYS A 46 -10.36 1.34 2.10
C LYS A 46 -10.20 -0.17 1.99
N ASP A 47 -11.32 -0.87 1.89
CA ASP A 47 -11.33 -2.25 1.43
C ASP A 47 -11.12 -2.27 -0.10
N LEU A 48 -10.18 -3.10 -0.56
CA LEU A 48 -9.82 -3.23 -1.97
C LEU A 48 -9.98 -4.66 -2.48
N GLY A 49 -10.55 -5.57 -1.67
CA GLY A 49 -10.61 -6.99 -1.96
C GLY A 49 -9.22 -7.58 -2.18
N PHE A 50 -8.98 -8.15 -3.36
CA PHE A 50 -7.72 -8.83 -3.66
C PHE A 50 -6.55 -7.90 -4.05
N ARG A 51 -6.72 -6.57 -3.99
CA ARG A 51 -5.67 -5.61 -4.35
C ARG A 51 -5.08 -4.97 -3.11
N TRP A 52 -3.75 -4.91 -3.03
CA TRP A 52 -3.05 -4.23 -1.94
C TRP A 52 -3.16 -2.71 -2.03
N ALA A 53 -3.10 -2.17 -3.24
CA ALA A 53 -3.21 -0.74 -3.50
C ALA A 53 -3.63 -0.47 -4.95
N SER A 54 -3.90 0.80 -5.26
CA SER A 54 -4.09 1.27 -6.63
C SER A 54 -3.87 2.78 -6.79
N CYS A 55 -3.31 3.16 -7.93
CA CYS A 55 -3.12 4.54 -8.37
C CYS A 55 -4.23 4.97 -9.34
N GLY A 56 -5.07 5.91 -8.92
CA GLY A 56 -6.11 6.49 -9.77
C GLY A 56 -5.54 7.32 -10.93
N THR A 57 -6.33 7.54 -11.97
CA THR A 57 -5.94 8.41 -13.10
C THR A 57 -5.70 9.85 -12.66
N SER A 58 -6.47 10.34 -11.67
CA SER A 58 -6.34 11.67 -11.05
C SER A 58 -5.20 11.78 -10.02
N GLY A 59 -4.38 10.74 -9.84
CA GLY A 59 -3.24 10.75 -8.92
C GLY A 59 -3.59 10.52 -7.44
N VAL A 60 -4.79 10.03 -7.15
CA VAL A 60 -5.16 9.54 -5.81
C VAL A 60 -4.63 8.13 -5.62
N LEU A 61 -3.86 7.89 -4.57
CA LEU A 61 -3.41 6.56 -4.18
C LEU A 61 -4.40 5.93 -3.21
N ASN A 62 -4.75 4.67 -3.44
CA ASN A 62 -5.64 3.91 -2.59
C ASN A 62 -4.87 2.75 -1.98
N PHE A 63 -4.99 2.53 -0.68
CA PHE A 63 -4.34 1.42 0.01
C PHE A 63 -5.39 0.57 0.72
N HIS A 64 -5.21 -0.75 0.69
CA HIS A 64 -6.06 -1.66 1.45
C HIS A 64 -5.76 -1.50 2.94
N TRP A 65 -6.78 -1.47 3.80
CA TRP A 65 -6.58 -1.44 5.26
C TRP A 65 -5.67 -2.59 5.76
N ALA A 66 -5.71 -3.76 5.13
CA ALA A 66 -4.94 -4.94 5.49
C ALA A 66 -3.42 -4.76 5.31
N CYS A 67 -3.00 -3.82 4.46
CA CYS A 67 -1.58 -3.48 4.32
C CYS A 67 -0.96 -2.99 5.64
N MET A 68 -1.77 -2.49 6.58
CA MET A 68 -1.30 -2.10 7.93
C MET A 68 -0.80 -3.27 8.78
N MET A 69 -1.13 -4.50 8.40
CA MET A 69 -0.66 -5.73 9.04
C MET A 69 0.72 -6.16 8.52
N ALA A 70 1.20 -5.58 7.42
CA ALA A 70 2.51 -5.89 6.86
C ALA A 70 3.65 -5.18 7.62
N PRO A 71 4.88 -5.73 7.62
CA PRO A 71 6.05 -5.02 8.10
C PRO A 71 6.25 -3.68 7.37
N LEU A 72 6.82 -2.68 8.06
CA LEU A 72 6.99 -1.34 7.50
C LEU A 72 7.74 -1.34 6.15
N LYS A 73 8.75 -2.19 5.99
CA LYS A 73 9.49 -2.31 4.72
C LYS A 73 8.61 -2.71 3.53
N ILE A 74 7.54 -3.46 3.79
CA ILE A 74 6.59 -3.91 2.76
C ILE A 74 5.56 -2.83 2.47
N ILE A 75 5.12 -2.10 3.50
CA ILE A 75 4.32 -0.89 3.34
C ILE A 75 5.05 0.11 2.44
N ASP A 76 6.35 0.32 2.69
CA ASP A 76 7.20 1.20 1.88
C ASP A 76 7.26 0.75 0.42
N TYR A 77 7.40 -0.56 0.17
CA TYR A 77 7.39 -1.11 -1.18
C TYR A 77 6.06 -0.83 -1.89
N ILE A 78 4.93 -1.06 -1.23
CA ILE A 78 3.60 -0.77 -1.78
C ILE A 78 3.48 0.73 -2.10
N VAL A 79 3.95 1.61 -1.22
CA VAL A 79 3.93 3.07 -1.44
C VAL A 79 4.77 3.47 -2.65
N VAL A 80 6.01 3.01 -2.75
CA VAL A 80 6.90 3.33 -3.89
C VAL A 80 6.31 2.79 -5.19
N HIS A 81 5.77 1.56 -5.17
CA HIS A 81 5.11 0.95 -6.32
C HIS A 81 3.98 1.84 -6.87
N GLU A 82 3.08 2.30 -6.00
CA GLU A 82 1.96 3.16 -6.41
C GLU A 82 2.39 4.57 -6.84
N LEU A 83 3.47 5.10 -6.26
CA LEU A 83 4.04 6.39 -6.70
C LEU A 83 4.64 6.29 -8.10
N CYS A 84 5.36 5.20 -8.41
CA CYS A 84 5.92 4.97 -9.75
C CYS A 84 4.84 4.83 -10.83
N HIS A 85 3.61 4.45 -10.46
CA HIS A 85 2.48 4.44 -11.39
C HIS A 85 2.11 5.83 -11.94
N LEU A 86 2.56 6.92 -11.33
CA LEU A 86 2.39 8.27 -11.86
C LEU A 86 3.31 8.55 -13.07
N HIS A 87 4.45 7.85 -13.17
CA HIS A 87 5.32 7.90 -14.35
C HIS A 87 4.95 6.83 -15.38
N GLN A 88 4.69 5.61 -14.93
CA GLN A 88 4.48 4.44 -15.80
C GLN A 88 3.26 3.65 -15.35
N ARG A 89 2.19 3.64 -16.16
CA ARG A 89 0.91 3.00 -15.79
C ARG A 89 0.93 1.47 -15.85
N ASN A 90 1.91 0.87 -16.53
CA ASN A 90 2.08 -0.57 -16.66
C ASN A 90 3.37 -1.03 -15.98
N HIS A 91 3.47 -2.32 -15.64
CA HIS A 91 4.65 -2.92 -15.03
C HIS A 91 5.74 -3.29 -16.05
N SER A 92 6.03 -2.39 -16.98
CA SER A 92 7.12 -2.52 -17.96
C SER A 92 8.51 -2.42 -17.32
N ASP A 93 9.57 -2.73 -18.05
CA ASP A 93 10.94 -2.56 -17.56
C ASP A 93 11.22 -1.12 -17.11
N ARG A 94 10.63 -0.13 -17.80
CA ARG A 94 10.70 1.28 -17.38
C ARG A 94 10.10 1.49 -16.00
N PHE A 95 8.97 0.86 -15.68
CA PHE A 95 8.37 0.94 -14.36
C PHE A 95 9.30 0.34 -13.30
N TRP A 96 9.84 -0.86 -13.53
CA TRP A 96 10.73 -1.49 -12.56
C TRP A 96 12.04 -0.73 -12.36
N ASN A 97 12.57 -0.11 -13.41
CA ASN A 97 13.71 0.80 -13.30
C ASN A 97 13.41 2.03 -12.43
N GLU A 98 12.19 2.59 -12.49
CA GLU A 98 11.79 3.69 -11.61
C GLU A 98 11.68 3.24 -10.14
N VAL A 99 11.18 2.04 -9.90
CA VAL A 99 11.13 1.45 -8.55
C VAL A 99 12.55 1.21 -8.02
N ASP A 100 13.43 0.61 -8.83
CA ASP A 100 14.80 0.23 -8.45
C ASP A 100 15.65 1.43 -8.05
N LYS A 101 15.54 2.56 -8.78
CA LYS A 101 16.22 3.82 -8.45
C LYS A 101 15.94 4.31 -7.02
N VAL A 102 14.75 4.04 -6.50
CA VAL A 102 14.31 4.50 -5.17
C VAL A 102 14.46 3.40 -4.12
N MET A 103 14.31 2.13 -4.53
CA MET A 103 14.28 0.98 -3.66
C MET A 103 14.99 -0.22 -4.33
N PRO A 104 16.33 -0.28 -4.25
CA PRO A 104 17.10 -1.35 -4.90
C PRO A 104 16.78 -2.77 -4.41
N ASP A 105 16.24 -2.89 -3.19
CA ASP A 105 15.81 -4.15 -2.59
C ASP A 105 14.32 -4.49 -2.89
N TYR A 106 13.70 -3.85 -3.89
CA TYR A 106 12.27 -4.05 -4.19
C TYR A 106 11.91 -5.49 -4.52
N ALA A 107 12.82 -6.24 -5.15
CA ALA A 107 12.59 -7.62 -5.55
C ALA A 107 12.32 -8.53 -4.33
N GLU A 108 13.10 -8.35 -3.26
CA GLU A 108 12.92 -9.09 -2.00
C GLU A 108 11.60 -8.74 -1.31
N ARG A 109 11.22 -7.45 -1.33
CA ARG A 109 9.98 -6.97 -0.73
C ARG A 109 8.74 -7.43 -1.51
N LYS A 110 8.83 -7.42 -2.84
CA LYS A 110 7.82 -7.99 -3.75
C LYS A 110 7.64 -9.48 -3.48
N GLU A 111 8.73 -10.22 -3.34
CA GLU A 111 8.68 -11.65 -3.06
C GLU A 111 8.11 -11.96 -1.68
N TRP A 112 8.43 -11.15 -0.67
CA TRP A 112 7.79 -11.26 0.63
C TRP A 112 6.27 -11.07 0.52
N LEU A 113 5.81 -10.05 -0.20
CA LEU A 113 4.38 -9.77 -0.38
C LEU A 113 3.69 -10.89 -1.15
N ARG A 114 4.36 -11.50 -2.14
CA ARG A 114 3.85 -12.67 -2.86
C ARG A 114 3.66 -13.88 -1.93
N LYS A 115 4.61 -14.15 -1.03
CA LYS A 115 4.56 -15.31 -0.13
C LYS A 115 3.60 -15.14 1.05
N HIS A 116 3.53 -13.93 1.62
CA HIS A 116 2.84 -13.71 2.89
C HIS A 116 1.55 -12.90 2.74
N GLY A 117 1.35 -12.19 1.61
CA GLY A 117 0.21 -11.29 1.42
C GLY A 117 -1.13 -11.94 1.69
N ALA A 118 -1.36 -13.17 1.21
CA ALA A 118 -2.63 -13.87 1.41
C ALA A 118 -3.01 -14.09 2.90
N SER A 119 -2.04 -13.99 3.82
CA SER A 119 -2.27 -14.10 5.27
C SER A 119 -2.64 -12.77 5.94
N LEU A 120 -2.58 -11.64 5.24
CA LEU A 120 -2.95 -10.33 5.76
C LEU A 120 -4.48 -10.16 5.74
N THR A 121 -5.17 -10.89 6.60
CA THR A 121 -6.63 -10.84 6.75
C THR A 121 -7.04 -10.96 8.22
N LEU A 122 -8.23 -10.46 8.54
CA LEU A 122 -8.89 -10.61 9.84
C LEU A 122 -9.86 -11.80 9.84
#